data_AF-A0A8S3JFM7-F1
#
_entry.id   AF-A0A8S3JFM7-F1
#
_cell.length_a   1.000
_cell.length_b   1.000
_cell.length_c   1.000
_cell.angle_alpha   90.00
_cell.angle_beta   90.00
_cell.angle_gamma   90.00
#
_symmetry.space_group_name_H-M   'P 1'
#
loop_
_entity.id
_entity.type
_entity.pdbx_description
1 polymer ?
#
loop_
_entity_poly.entity_id
_entity_poly.type
_entity_poly.pdbx_seq_one_letter_code
_entity_poly.pdbx_strand_id
1 'polypeptide(L)'
;YQPDPSHPNQGYLTPHWGNLKPLLLDVGSQFRASNTVRETSAARLLFLNSMLYMNDFNEVRAFGARVSANRTSDQTEIGSFWAYDEQNNSLEDNARLFDIVNYGMADAGIGIWDSRYYYNVWRPIVGIRQRTTSGVVDRN
;
A
#
# COMPACT_ATOMS: atom_id res chain seq x y z
N TYR A 1 21.54 -2.41 -8.24
CA TYR A 1 20.99 -1.51 -9.27
C TYR A 1 21.87 -1.49 -10.51
N GLN A 2 21.24 -1.40 -11.69
CA GLN A 2 21.89 -1.02 -12.95
C GLN A 2 21.08 0.09 -13.62
N PRO A 3 21.71 1.05 -14.31
CA PRO A 3 21.02 2.11 -15.04
C PRO A 3 20.05 1.55 -16.07
N ASP A 4 19.01 2.34 -16.39
CA ASP A 4 18.10 1.98 -17.47
C ASP A 4 18.88 1.96 -18.80
N PRO A 5 18.79 0.89 -19.61
CA PRO A 5 19.46 0.85 -20.91
C PRO A 5 19.06 1.97 -21.88
N SER A 6 17.85 2.53 -21.73
CA SER A 6 17.39 3.69 -22.52
C SER A 6 17.96 5.02 -22.04
N HIS A 7 18.49 5.06 -20.80
CA HIS A 7 19.09 6.23 -20.17
C HIS A 7 20.36 5.82 -19.39
N PRO A 8 21.41 5.33 -20.07
CA PRO A 8 22.55 4.66 -19.43
C PRO A 8 23.37 5.59 -18.53
N ASN A 9 23.26 6.90 -18.74
CA ASN A 9 23.96 7.92 -17.98
C ASN A 9 23.14 8.48 -16.80
N GLN A 10 21.91 8.00 -16.59
CA GLN A 10 21.09 8.46 -15.47
C GLN A 10 21.63 7.88 -14.16
N GLY A 11 22.16 8.75 -13.31
CA GLY A 11 22.60 8.40 -11.96
C GLY A 11 21.45 8.03 -11.01
N TYR A 12 21.81 7.66 -9.79
CA TYR A 12 20.83 7.38 -8.74
C TYR A 12 20.00 8.63 -8.42
N LEU A 13 18.68 8.52 -8.55
CA LEU A 13 17.79 9.59 -8.15
C LEU A 13 17.69 9.61 -6.62
N THR A 14 18.21 10.68 -6.02
CA THR A 14 18.13 10.98 -4.58
C THR A 14 18.46 9.79 -3.66
N PRO A 15 19.66 9.18 -3.79
CA PRO A 15 20.03 7.95 -3.07
C PRO A 15 20.01 8.06 -1.54
N HIS A 16 20.08 9.29 -1.02
CA HIS A 16 20.10 9.57 0.41
C HIS A 16 18.73 9.95 0.98
N TRP A 17 17.68 9.98 0.15
CA TRP A 17 16.35 10.43 0.58
C TRP A 17 15.75 9.56 1.68
N GLY A 18 16.06 8.26 1.69
CA GLY A 18 15.66 7.34 2.77
C GLY A 18 16.36 7.59 4.11
N ASN A 19 17.45 8.37 4.12
CA ASN A 19 18.21 8.71 5.33
C ASN A 19 17.80 10.07 5.92
N LEU A 20 16.83 10.76 5.32
CA LEU A 20 16.30 11.99 5.89
C LEU A 20 15.61 11.67 7.22
N LYS A 21 15.67 12.61 8.16
CA LYS A 21 14.90 12.53 9.40
C LYS A 21 13.41 12.58 9.03
N PRO A 22 12.61 11.55 9.35
CA PRO A 22 11.18 11.60 9.10
C PRO A 22 10.50 12.66 9.98
N LEU A 23 9.34 13.12 9.53
CA LEU A 23 8.56 14.16 10.21
C LEU A 23 7.62 13.55 11.26
N LEU A 24 7.04 12.39 10.98
CA LEU A 24 6.10 11.64 11.83
C LEU A 24 6.60 10.24 12.21
N LEU A 25 7.34 9.55 11.34
CA LEU A 25 7.92 8.23 11.63
C LEU A 25 9.12 8.34 12.57
N ASP A 26 9.36 7.28 13.33
CA ASP A 26 10.54 7.19 14.20
C ASP A 26 11.81 6.96 13.38
N VAL A 27 11.72 6.11 12.34
CA VAL A 27 12.80 5.77 11.41
C VAL A 27 12.27 5.43 10.01
N GLY A 28 13.07 5.67 8.96
CA GLY A 28 12.67 5.40 7.57
C GLY A 28 12.34 3.93 7.27
N SER A 29 12.90 2.98 8.01
CA SER A 29 12.67 1.55 7.80
C SER A 29 11.45 0.99 8.53
N GLN A 30 10.67 1.83 9.23
CA GLN A 30 9.61 1.41 10.14
C GLN A 30 8.55 0.51 9.47
N PHE A 31 8.27 0.71 8.18
CA PHE A 31 7.34 -0.10 7.38
C PHE A 31 8.01 -0.93 6.27
N ARG A 32 9.32 -1.13 6.35
CA ARG A 32 10.05 -1.91 5.35
C ARG A 32 9.58 -3.38 5.41
N ALA A 33 9.04 -3.88 4.29
CA ALA A 33 8.39 -5.19 4.25
C ALA A 33 9.33 -6.35 4.60
N SER A 34 8.99 -7.14 5.62
CA SER A 34 9.62 -8.46 5.87
C SER A 34 9.40 -9.38 4.67
N ASN A 35 10.44 -10.10 4.22
CA ASN A 35 10.35 -11.03 3.09
C ASN A 35 9.80 -12.41 3.51
N THR A 36 8.60 -12.45 4.07
CA THR A 36 7.87 -13.69 4.34
C THR A 36 6.44 -13.58 3.80
N VAL A 37 6.17 -14.37 2.74
CA VAL A 37 4.87 -14.69 2.09
C VAL A 37 3.69 -14.41 3.05
N ARG A 38 2.77 -13.46 2.81
CA ARG A 38 1.99 -13.08 1.61
C ARG A 38 1.05 -14.20 1.15
N GLU A 39 -0.16 -14.23 1.71
CA GLU A 39 -1.31 -15.08 1.34
C GLU A 39 -1.33 -15.39 -0.18
N THR A 40 -1.27 -16.68 -0.54
CA THR A 40 -1.28 -17.11 -1.94
C THR A 40 -2.67 -16.92 -2.57
N SER A 41 -2.76 -16.86 -3.91
CA SER A 41 -4.07 -16.84 -4.60
C SER A 41 -4.94 -18.07 -4.29
N ALA A 42 -4.31 -19.21 -3.96
CA ALA A 42 -4.99 -20.40 -3.49
C ALA A 42 -5.58 -20.20 -2.08
N ALA A 43 -4.86 -19.56 -1.16
CA ALA A 43 -5.37 -19.21 0.17
C ALA A 43 -6.55 -18.23 0.09
N ARG A 44 -6.48 -17.25 -0.82
CA ARG A 44 -7.62 -16.35 -1.11
C ARG A 44 -8.84 -17.11 -1.64
N LEU A 45 -8.66 -18.03 -2.59
CA LEU A 45 -9.78 -18.82 -3.13
C LEU A 45 -10.35 -19.79 -2.09
N LEU A 46 -9.50 -20.38 -1.24
CA LEU A 46 -9.93 -21.17 -0.09
C LEU A 46 -10.76 -20.33 0.89
N PHE A 47 -10.31 -19.11 1.20
CA PHE A 47 -11.03 -18.18 2.06
C PHE A 47 -12.38 -17.76 1.44
N LEU A 48 -12.41 -17.35 0.17
CA LEU A 48 -13.65 -16.92 -0.50
C LEU A 48 -14.69 -18.04 -0.65
N ASN A 49 -14.27 -19.30 -0.72
CA ASN A 49 -15.16 -20.46 -0.71
C ASN A 49 -15.39 -21.03 0.70
N SER A 50 -14.81 -20.43 1.73
CA SER A 50 -14.97 -20.90 3.11
C SER A 50 -16.32 -20.49 3.70
N MET A 51 -16.75 -21.23 4.71
CA MET A 51 -17.92 -20.85 5.50
C MET A 51 -17.73 -19.51 6.25
N LEU A 52 -16.49 -19.13 6.56
CA LEU A 52 -16.21 -17.85 7.22
C LEU A 52 -16.58 -16.67 6.32
N TYR A 53 -16.11 -16.67 5.06
CA TYR A 53 -16.47 -15.63 4.11
C TYR A 53 -17.98 -15.61 3.82
N MET A 54 -18.62 -16.78 3.73
CA MET A 54 -20.06 -16.85 3.50
C MET A 54 -20.87 -16.27 4.68
N ASN A 55 -20.40 -16.44 5.91
CA ASN A 55 -21.03 -15.84 7.09
C ASN A 55 -20.87 -14.30 7.09
N ASP A 56 -19.67 -13.80 6.84
CA ASP A 56 -19.38 -12.36 6.77
C ASP A 56 -20.22 -11.71 5.64
N PHE A 57 -20.33 -12.37 4.49
CA PHE A 57 -21.15 -11.90 3.38
C PHE A 57 -22.64 -11.79 3.77
N ASN A 58 -23.18 -12.81 4.45
CA ASN A 58 -24.58 -12.81 4.88
C ASN A 58 -24.86 -11.75 5.95
N GLU A 59 -23.90 -11.49 6.84
CA GLU A 59 -23.98 -10.41 7.81
C GLU A 59 -24.04 -9.04 7.12
N VAL A 60 -23.08 -8.74 6.23
CA VAL A 60 -23.07 -7.49 5.47
C VAL A 60 -24.34 -7.35 4.63
N ARG A 61 -24.87 -8.44 4.06
CA ARG A 61 -26.12 -8.41 3.31
C ARG A 61 -27.33 -8.04 4.20
N ALA A 62 -27.40 -8.59 5.41
CA ALA A 62 -28.50 -8.33 6.34
C ALA A 62 -28.44 -6.90 6.90
N PHE A 63 -27.25 -6.42 7.26
CA PHE A 63 -27.06 -5.14 7.95
C PHE A 63 -26.64 -3.98 7.06
N GLY A 64 -26.02 -4.20 5.91
CA GLY A 64 -25.42 -3.18 5.05
C GLY A 64 -26.34 -2.59 3.98
N ALA A 65 -27.58 -3.09 3.85
CA ALA A 65 -28.53 -2.57 2.88
C ALA A 65 -28.88 -1.09 3.17
N ARG A 66 -29.15 -0.30 2.11
CA ARG A 66 -29.59 1.11 2.21
C ARG A 66 -30.74 1.27 3.21
N VAL A 67 -31.71 0.36 3.14
CA VAL A 67 -32.76 0.17 4.14
C VAL A 67 -32.63 -1.26 4.64
N SER A 68 -32.31 -1.45 5.92
CA SER A 68 -32.18 -2.75 6.56
C SER A 68 -33.28 -2.92 7.61
N ALA A 69 -33.93 -4.08 7.63
CA ALA A 69 -34.89 -4.46 8.66
C ALA A 69 -34.21 -4.98 9.95
N ASN A 70 -32.89 -5.22 9.87
CA ASN A 70 -32.11 -5.86 10.93
C ASN A 70 -31.19 -4.87 11.65
N ARG A 71 -30.77 -3.80 10.97
CA ARG A 71 -29.92 -2.75 11.56
C ARG A 71 -30.74 -1.86 12.49
N THR A 72 -30.24 -1.61 13.69
CA THR A 72 -30.87 -0.68 14.64
C THR A 72 -30.69 0.77 14.19
N SER A 73 -31.42 1.70 14.85
CA SER A 73 -31.21 3.14 14.68
C SER A 73 -29.76 3.53 14.91
N ASP A 74 -29.19 3.08 16.03
CA ASP A 74 -27.86 3.48 16.50
C ASP A 74 -26.76 2.97 15.56
N GLN A 75 -26.91 1.75 15.02
CA GLN A 75 -25.98 1.20 14.02
C GLN A 75 -26.03 1.98 12.69
N THR A 76 -27.19 2.50 12.30
CA THR A 76 -27.33 3.35 11.11
C THR A 76 -26.65 4.71 11.33
N GLU A 77 -26.82 5.27 12.52
CA GLU A 77 -26.19 6.53 12.91
C GLU A 77 -24.66 6.39 12.93
N ILE A 78 -24.12 5.34 13.55
CA ILE A 78 -22.67 5.07 13.56
C ILE A 78 -22.12 4.90 12.13
N GLY A 79 -22.84 4.17 11.26
CA GLY A 79 -22.42 3.98 9.88
C GLY A 79 -22.38 5.29 9.07
N SER A 80 -23.36 6.17 9.29
CA SER A 80 -23.41 7.48 8.64
C SER A 80 -22.37 8.44 9.22
N PHE A 81 -22.13 8.36 10.54
CA PHE A 81 -21.15 9.17 11.26
C PHE A 81 -19.73 9.01 10.69
N TRP A 82 -19.36 7.78 10.31
CA TRP A 82 -18.06 7.50 9.69
C TRP A 82 -18.05 7.52 8.15
N ALA A 83 -19.14 7.93 7.49
CA ALA A 83 -19.21 7.90 6.02
C ALA A 83 -18.31 8.94 5.34
N TYR A 84 -18.02 10.08 5.98
CA TYR A 84 -17.16 11.17 5.45
C TYR A 84 -17.57 11.64 4.02
N ASP A 85 -18.85 11.53 3.67
CA ASP A 85 -19.41 12.16 2.48
C ASP A 85 -19.50 13.69 2.73
N GLU A 86 -18.74 14.48 1.96
CA GLU A 86 -18.59 15.96 2.01
C GLU A 86 -18.46 16.61 3.41
N GLN A 87 -17.23 16.91 3.82
CA GLN A 87 -16.98 17.70 5.02
C GLN A 87 -17.02 19.21 4.72
N ASN A 88 -17.93 19.94 5.37
CA ASN A 88 -17.92 21.41 5.46
C ASN A 88 -16.78 21.92 6.36
N ASN A 89 -15.55 21.55 6.02
CA ASN A 89 -14.35 21.87 6.78
C ASN A 89 -14.08 23.38 6.77
N SER A 90 -13.72 23.93 7.92
CA SER A 90 -13.21 25.30 8.00
C SER A 90 -11.84 25.41 7.30
N LEU A 91 -11.36 26.64 7.10
CA LEU A 91 -10.01 26.86 6.56
C LEU A 91 -8.92 26.23 7.45
N GLU A 92 -9.10 26.26 8.77
CA GLU A 92 -8.17 25.67 9.72
C GLU A 92 -8.21 24.14 9.68
N ASP A 93 -9.40 23.54 9.55
CA ASP A 93 -9.56 22.09 9.40
C ASP A 93 -8.91 21.60 8.10
N ASN A 94 -9.07 22.35 7.01
CA ASN A 94 -8.41 22.05 5.75
C ASN A 94 -6.89 22.25 5.84
N ALA A 95 -6.43 23.30 6.50
CA ALA A 95 -4.99 23.52 6.71
C ALA A 95 -4.35 22.37 7.49
N ARG A 96 -5.01 21.91 8.56
CA ARG A 96 -4.56 20.76 9.35
C ARG A 96 -4.66 19.44 8.58
N LEU A 97 -5.69 19.26 7.76
CA LEU A 97 -5.83 18.11 6.87
C LEU A 97 -4.67 18.06 5.87
N PHE A 98 -4.39 19.17 5.19
CA PHE A 98 -3.27 19.26 4.25
C PHE A 98 -1.93 19.09 4.95
N ASP A 99 -1.75 19.63 6.16
CA ASP A 99 -0.52 19.46 6.95
C ASP A 99 -0.24 17.97 7.20
N ILE A 100 -1.22 17.24 7.76
CA ILE A 100 -1.09 15.81 8.07
C ILE A 100 -0.89 14.98 6.80
N VAL A 101 -1.62 15.26 5.72
CA VAL A 101 -1.46 14.55 4.44
C VAL A 101 -0.07 14.78 3.86
N ASN A 102 0.42 16.02 3.84
CA ASN A 102 1.74 16.33 3.28
C ASN A 102 2.87 15.71 4.12
N TYR A 103 2.77 15.70 5.46
CA TYR A 103 3.73 15.00 6.31
C TYR A 103 3.69 13.50 6.11
N GLY A 104 2.49 12.90 6.03
CA GLY A 104 2.34 11.48 5.72
C GLY A 104 2.95 11.09 4.36
N MET A 105 2.75 11.93 3.33
CA MET A 105 3.35 11.72 2.01
C MET A 105 4.87 11.89 2.01
N ALA A 106 5.41 12.87 2.75
CA ALA A 106 6.85 13.07 2.88
C ALA A 106 7.52 11.84 3.51
N ASP A 107 6.93 11.33 4.59
CA ASP A 107 7.43 10.16 5.30
C ASP A 107 7.26 8.85 4.53
N ALA A 108 6.16 8.70 3.78
CA ALA A 108 6.01 7.62 2.82
C ALA A 108 7.12 7.64 1.77
N GLY A 109 7.50 8.83 1.28
CA GLY A 109 8.64 9.02 0.39
C GLY A 109 9.96 8.57 1.01
N ILE A 110 10.20 8.91 2.28
CA ILE A 110 11.39 8.46 3.01
C ILE A 110 11.40 6.93 3.11
N GLY A 111 10.29 6.30 3.52
CA GLY A 111 10.21 4.84 3.67
C GLY A 111 10.31 4.05 2.36
N ILE A 112 9.76 4.58 1.27
CA ILE A 112 9.90 3.97 -0.06
C ILE A 112 11.35 4.04 -0.53
N TRP A 113 12.02 5.18 -0.36
CA TRP A 113 13.43 5.33 -0.78
C TRP A 113 14.36 4.49 0.07
N ASP A 114 14.14 4.45 1.38
CA ASP A 114 14.82 3.55 2.30
C ASP A 114 14.73 2.09 1.81
N SER A 115 13.52 1.59 1.55
CA SER A 115 13.30 0.23 1.04
C SER A 115 13.98 0.01 -0.32
N ARG A 116 13.85 0.98 -1.23
CA ARG A 116 14.39 0.90 -2.60
C ARG A 116 15.90 0.73 -2.62
N TYR A 117 16.61 1.49 -1.79
CA TYR A 117 18.07 1.44 -1.70
C TYR A 117 18.56 0.32 -0.78
N TYR A 118 17.75 -0.11 0.19
CA TYR A 118 18.03 -1.29 1.01
C TYR A 118 18.01 -2.59 0.18
N TYR A 119 16.94 -2.86 -0.57
CA TYR A 119 16.86 -4.08 -1.40
C TYR A 119 17.68 -3.97 -2.68
N ASN A 120 17.94 -2.74 -3.16
CA ASN A 120 18.80 -2.42 -4.31
C ASN A 120 18.56 -3.31 -5.55
N VAL A 121 17.30 -3.67 -5.78
CA VAL A 121 16.92 -4.58 -6.87
C VAL A 121 17.02 -3.90 -8.22
N TRP A 122 17.38 -4.68 -9.24
CA TRP A 122 17.31 -4.29 -10.64
C TRP A 122 15.88 -3.91 -11.07
N ARG A 123 15.75 -3.02 -12.07
CA ARG A 123 14.48 -2.83 -12.77
C ARG A 123 14.16 -4.06 -13.64
N PRO A 124 12.89 -4.43 -13.84
CA PRO A 124 12.51 -5.62 -14.59
C PRO A 124 13.14 -5.74 -15.99
N ILE A 125 13.27 -4.63 -16.73
CA ILE A 125 13.87 -4.62 -18.09
C ILE A 125 15.33 -5.09 -18.10
N VAL A 126 16.10 -4.76 -17.05
CA VAL A 126 17.48 -5.22 -16.89
C VAL A 126 17.49 -6.71 -16.61
N GLY A 127 16.63 -7.17 -15.70
CA GLY A 127 16.56 -8.59 -15.36
C GLY A 127 16.16 -9.49 -16.51
N ILE A 128 15.20 -9.06 -17.33
CA ILE A 128 14.77 -9.79 -18.53
C ILE A 128 15.93 -9.89 -19.53
N ARG A 129 16.57 -8.76 -19.87
CA ARG A 129 17.66 -8.74 -20.85
C ARG A 129 18.87 -9.56 -20.40
N GLN A 130 19.23 -9.50 -19.13
CA GLN A 130 20.33 -10.31 -18.60
C GLN A 130 20.00 -11.81 -18.63
N ARG A 131 18.76 -12.20 -18.32
CA ARG A 131 18.32 -13.60 -18.41
C ARG A 131 18.31 -14.12 -19.86
N THR A 132 17.93 -13.27 -20.82
CA THR A 132 18.02 -13.60 -22.26
C THR A 132 19.47 -13.74 -22.74
N THR A 133 20.40 -12.96 -22.18
CA THR A 133 21.82 -12.95 -22.61
C THR A 133 22.65 -14.06 -21.95
N SER A 134 22.26 -14.54 -20.76
CA SER A 134 22.99 -15.56 -20.00
C SER A 134 22.63 -17.00 -20.37
N GLY A 135 21.72 -17.23 -21.33
CA GLY A 135 21.46 -18.53 -21.93
C GLY A 135 20.95 -19.62 -20.97
N VAL A 136 20.56 -19.28 -19.73
CA VAL A 136 20.00 -20.24 -18.78
C VAL A 136 18.56 -20.53 -19.19
N VAL A 137 18.40 -21.56 -20.01
CA VAL A 137 17.12 -22.25 -20.23
C VAL A 137 16.70 -22.83 -18.89
N ASP A 138 15.58 -22.36 -18.36
CA ASP A 138 14.97 -22.91 -17.14
C ASP A 138 14.76 -24.42 -17.34
N ARG A 139 15.52 -25.23 -16.60
CA ARG A 139 15.25 -26.66 -16.47
C ARG A 139 14.17 -26.81 -15.40
N ASN A 140 12.96 -27.10 -15.86
CA ASN A 140 11.92 -27.72 -15.05
C ASN A 140 12.39 -29.06 -14.48
#